data_AF-A0A368F0R3-F1
#
_entry.id   AF-A0A368F0R3-F1
#
_cell.length_a   1.000
_cell.length_b   1.000
_cell.length_c   1.000
_cell.angle_alpha   90.00
_cell.angle_beta   90.00
_cell.angle_gamma   90.00
#
_symmetry.space_group_name_H-M   'P 1'
#
loop_
_entity.id
_entity.type
_entity.pdbx_description
1 polymer ?
#
loop_
_entity_poly.entity_id
_entity_poly.type
_entity_poly.pdbx_seq_one_letter_code
_entity_poly.pdbx_strand_id
1 'polypeptide(L)'
;MLSEWFTRKTRPILHMYVMAQALQFEQITDELWTVPVEVAGSSGVQLVAVTDKTMVIPYSSHDYVIADPRRKSSAMIVRDVDSYVRMIRCWDDSRCPASQSAVRGIIRDLAAILLTNKLPAPQIQDVPKWKAVFKVSIGASSRTF
;
A
#
# COMPACT_ATOMS: atom_id res chain seq x y z
N MET A 1 21.53 10.83 3.48
CA MET A 1 20.11 10.65 3.09
C MET A 1 19.54 9.28 3.49
N LEU A 2 20.16 8.54 4.44
CA LEU A 2 19.61 7.31 5.03
C LEU A 2 19.73 7.31 6.57
N SER A 3 20.29 8.36 7.16
CA SER A 3 20.54 8.43 8.61
C SER A 3 19.24 8.33 9.40
N GLU A 4 18.15 8.89 8.88
CA GLU A 4 16.81 8.79 9.49
C GLU A 4 16.37 7.34 9.76
N TRP A 5 16.75 6.36 8.92
CA TRP A 5 16.41 4.95 9.09
C TRP A 5 17.09 4.28 10.27
N PHE A 6 18.19 4.87 10.75
CA PHE A 6 18.96 4.33 11.86
C PHE A 6 18.82 5.16 13.14
N THR A 7 18.34 6.41 13.04
CA THR A 7 18.24 7.33 14.20
C THR A 7 16.81 7.49 14.71
N ARG A 8 15.79 7.31 13.87
CA ARG A 8 14.38 7.48 14.26
C ARG A 8 13.80 6.16 14.76
N LYS A 9 12.97 6.24 15.80
CA LYS A 9 12.28 5.08 16.40
C LYS A 9 11.01 4.67 15.65
N THR A 10 10.50 5.56 14.81
CA THR A 10 9.27 5.38 14.02
C THR A 10 9.61 4.84 12.62
N ARG A 11 8.58 4.42 11.88
CA ARG A 11 8.71 4.00 10.47
C ARG A 11 7.95 4.98 9.57
N PRO A 12 8.40 5.20 8.33
CA PRO A 12 7.63 5.98 7.37
C PRO A 12 6.31 5.30 7.06
N ILE A 13 5.27 6.11 6.94
CA ILE A 13 3.95 5.69 6.49
C ILE A 13 3.61 6.51 5.25
N LEU A 14 3.37 5.82 4.14
CA LEU A 14 2.97 6.39 2.87
C LEU A 14 1.51 6.07 2.60
N HIS A 15 0.72 7.06 2.20
CA HIS A 15 -0.59 6.86 1.60
C HIS A 15 -0.45 6.98 0.09
N MET A 16 -0.80 5.90 -0.62
CA MET A 16 -0.71 5.81 -2.06
C MET A 16 -2.11 5.90 -2.68
N TYR A 17 -2.26 6.78 -3.66
CA TYR A 17 -3.46 6.92 -4.47
C TYR A 17 -3.15 6.53 -5.92
N VAL A 18 -4.03 5.71 -6.52
CA VAL A 18 -3.90 5.30 -7.92
C VAL A 18 -4.78 6.18 -8.80
N MET A 19 -4.16 6.96 -9.68
CA MET A 19 -4.85 7.77 -10.70
C MET A 19 -4.78 7.09 -12.07
N ALA A 20 -5.46 7.65 -13.07
CA ALA A 20 -5.50 7.05 -14.41
C ALA A 20 -4.12 6.93 -15.08
N GLN A 21 -3.24 7.91 -14.87
CA GLN A 21 -1.91 7.98 -15.52
C GLN A 21 -0.79 8.33 -14.53
N ALA A 22 -1.08 8.31 -13.23
CA ALA A 22 -0.13 8.71 -12.21
C ALA A 22 -0.39 7.96 -10.90
N LEU A 23 0.64 7.96 -10.05
CA LEU A 23 0.52 7.59 -8.65
C LEU A 23 0.88 8.79 -7.79
N GLN A 24 0.10 9.01 -6.76
CA GLN A 24 0.40 10.00 -5.74
C GLN A 24 0.80 9.28 -4.46
N PHE A 25 1.94 9.65 -3.90
CA PHE A 25 2.37 9.27 -2.57
C PHE A 25 2.27 10.46 -1.64
N GLU A 26 1.72 10.24 -0.44
CA GLU A 26 1.64 11.21 0.63
C GLU A 26 2.31 10.61 1.88
N GLN A 27 3.32 11.27 2.44
CA GLN A 27 3.91 10.85 3.71
C GLN A 27 2.99 11.30 4.84
N ILE A 28 2.35 10.38 5.55
CA ILE A 28 1.45 10.72 6.67
C ILE A 28 2.16 10.74 8.02
N THR A 29 3.47 10.49 8.03
CA THR A 29 4.31 10.73 9.20
C THR A 29 4.54 12.22 9.45
N ASP A 30 4.85 12.54 10.71
CA ASP A 30 5.11 13.92 11.14
C ASP A 30 6.46 14.42 10.59
N GLU A 31 7.45 13.53 10.48
CA GLU A 31 8.74 13.80 9.87
C GLU A 31 8.79 13.28 8.43
N LEU A 32 9.53 13.98 7.56
CA LEU A 32 9.80 13.55 6.19
C LEU A 32 10.90 12.50 6.14
N TRP A 33 10.69 11.49 5.32
CA TRP A 33 11.62 10.39 5.05
C TRP A 33 11.96 10.36 3.57
N THR A 34 13.16 9.87 3.26
CA THR A 34 13.50 9.38 1.93
C THR A 34 13.16 7.89 1.87
N VAL A 35 12.05 7.58 1.21
CA VAL A 35 11.52 6.21 1.11
C VAL A 35 11.73 5.64 -0.28
N PRO A 36 12.61 4.63 -0.46
CA PRO A 36 12.70 3.92 -1.73
C PRO A 36 11.51 2.97 -1.88
N VAL A 37 10.70 3.19 -2.90
CA VAL A 37 9.49 2.42 -3.22
C VAL A 37 9.66 1.76 -4.59
N GLU A 38 9.43 0.46 -4.64
CA GLU A 38 9.28 -0.30 -5.88
C GLU A 38 7.80 -0.37 -6.24
N VAL A 39 7.39 0.10 -7.41
CA VAL A 39 6.02 0.00 -7.91
C VAL A 39 5.98 -1.04 -9.02
N ALA A 40 5.03 -1.97 -8.95
CA ALA A 40 4.86 -3.01 -9.96
C ALA A 40 3.40 -3.16 -10.42
N GLY A 41 3.26 -3.55 -11.69
CA GLY A 41 2.00 -3.72 -12.42
C GLY A 41 2.27 -4.19 -13.85
N SER A 42 1.22 -4.30 -14.69
CA SER A 42 1.31 -4.70 -16.10
C SER A 42 2.33 -3.92 -16.94
N SER A 43 2.53 -2.64 -16.66
CA SER A 43 3.49 -1.78 -17.38
C SER A 43 4.95 -1.98 -16.96
N GLY A 44 5.22 -2.90 -16.02
CA GLY A 44 6.54 -3.20 -15.50
C GLY A 44 6.79 -2.64 -14.10
N VAL A 45 8.07 -2.66 -13.73
CA VAL A 45 8.54 -2.25 -12.40
C VAL A 45 9.24 -0.91 -12.48
N GLN A 46 8.90 0.01 -11.58
CA GLN A 46 9.53 1.32 -11.45
C GLN A 46 10.04 1.53 -10.02
N LEU A 47 11.27 2.01 -9.88
CA LEU A 47 11.85 2.40 -8.60
C LEU A 47 11.73 3.92 -8.44
N VAL A 48 11.22 4.37 -7.30
CA VAL A 48 11.06 5.79 -6.96
C VAL A 48 11.53 6.04 -5.54
N ALA A 49 12.20 7.16 -5.31
CA ALA A 49 12.48 7.67 -3.97
C ALA A 49 11.45 8.75 -3.64
N VAL A 50 10.54 8.46 -2.70
CA VAL A 50 9.59 9.44 -2.17
C VAL A 50 10.30 10.27 -1.12
N THR A 51 10.56 11.55 -1.41
CA THR A 51 11.29 12.46 -0.50
C THR A 51 10.40 13.58 0.05
N ASP A 52 9.38 13.97 -0.70
CA ASP A 52 8.52 15.10 -0.37
C ASP A 52 7.29 14.67 0.41
N LYS A 53 6.60 15.62 1.07
CA LYS A 53 5.34 15.35 1.80
C LYS A 53 4.29 14.73 0.88
N THR A 54 4.19 15.25 -0.34
CA THR A 54 3.35 14.74 -1.40
C THR A 54 4.15 14.70 -2.69
N MET A 55 4.15 13.57 -3.38
CA MET A 55 4.88 13.36 -4.62
C MET A 55 3.97 12.64 -5.62
N VAL A 56 3.92 13.16 -6.85
CA VAL A 56 3.20 12.52 -7.96
C VAL A 56 4.21 11.99 -8.96
N ILE A 57 4.04 10.73 -9.35
CA ILE A 57 4.89 10.08 -10.35
C ILE A 57 4.05 9.62 -11.54
N PRO A 58 4.57 9.73 -12.78
CA PRO A 58 3.92 9.15 -13.94
C PRO A 58 4.05 7.62 -13.86
N TYR A 59 2.90 6.94 -13.76
CA TYR A 59 2.81 5.49 -13.80
C TYR A 59 1.37 5.11 -14.13
N SER A 60 1.20 4.20 -15.07
CA SER A 60 -0.11 3.68 -15.46
C SER A 60 -0.05 2.17 -15.51
N SER A 61 -1.12 1.51 -15.12
CA SER A 61 -1.27 0.06 -15.25
C SER A 61 -2.72 -0.28 -15.54
N HIS A 62 -2.95 -1.28 -16.38
CA HIS A 62 -4.29 -1.73 -16.75
C HIS A 62 -4.89 -2.72 -15.74
N ASP A 63 -4.07 -3.24 -14.83
CA ASP A 63 -4.41 -4.33 -13.90
C ASP A 63 -4.22 -3.93 -12.43
N TYR A 64 -3.13 -4.41 -11.82
CA TYR A 64 -2.71 -4.21 -10.45
C TYR A 64 -1.66 -3.12 -10.41
N VAL A 65 -1.73 -2.29 -9.37
CA VAL A 65 -0.61 -1.43 -8.97
C VAL A 65 -0.29 -1.76 -7.53
N ILE A 66 0.88 -2.35 -7.31
CA ILE A 66 1.37 -2.68 -5.97
C ILE A 66 2.68 -1.96 -5.73
N ALA A 67 2.65 -1.01 -4.79
CA ALA A 67 3.85 -0.48 -4.20
C ALA A 67 4.45 -1.48 -3.20
N ASP A 68 5.76 -1.58 -3.23
CA ASP A 68 6.62 -2.50 -2.49
C ASP A 68 6.13 -3.96 -2.49
N PRO A 69 5.99 -4.60 -3.67
CA PRO A 69 5.41 -5.95 -3.79
C PRO A 69 6.24 -7.01 -3.05
N ARG A 70 7.53 -6.74 -2.83
CA ARG A 70 8.48 -7.61 -2.12
C ARG A 70 8.74 -7.17 -0.68
N ARG A 71 8.05 -6.12 -0.21
CA ARG A 71 8.16 -5.59 1.16
C ARG A 71 9.60 -5.26 1.58
N LYS A 72 10.40 -4.71 0.66
CA LYS A 72 11.82 -4.35 0.86
C LYS A 72 12.01 -2.98 1.52
N SER A 73 11.07 -2.06 1.33
CA SER A 73 11.20 -0.67 1.79
C SER A 73 11.15 -0.52 3.30
N SER A 74 10.63 -1.53 4.02
CA SER A 74 10.32 -1.48 5.47
C SER A 74 9.33 -0.36 5.88
N ALA A 75 8.87 0.43 4.92
CA ALA A 75 7.83 1.44 5.07
C ALA A 75 6.45 0.78 5.14
N MET A 76 5.53 1.45 5.81
CA MET A 76 4.11 1.09 5.79
C MET A 76 3.44 1.81 4.64
N ILE A 77 2.84 1.08 3.70
CA ILE A 77 2.16 1.68 2.53
C ILE A 77 0.68 1.38 2.61
N VAL A 78 -0.11 2.42 2.82
CA VAL A 78 -1.58 2.43 2.80
C VAL A 78 -2.03 2.74 1.39
N ARG A 79 -3.16 2.16 0.98
CA ARG A 79 -3.73 2.39 -0.35
C ARG A 79 -5.19 2.81 -0.22
N ASP A 80 -5.73 3.37 -1.28
CA ASP A 80 -7.17 3.54 -1.39
C ASP A 80 -7.90 2.17 -1.33
N VAL A 81 -9.20 2.23 -1.01
CA VAL A 81 -10.01 1.02 -0.83
C VAL A 81 -10.12 0.21 -2.12
N ASP A 82 -10.14 0.87 -3.28
CA ASP A 82 -10.23 0.20 -4.58
C ASP A 82 -8.97 -0.60 -4.88
N SER A 83 -7.80 -0.09 -4.51
CA SER A 83 -6.53 -0.82 -4.58
C SER A 83 -6.51 -2.01 -3.64
N TYR A 84 -7.05 -1.91 -2.42
CA TYR A 84 -7.20 -3.07 -1.53
C TYR A 84 -8.13 -4.13 -2.12
N VAL A 85 -9.25 -3.74 -2.71
CA VAL A 85 -10.17 -4.66 -3.40
C VAL A 85 -9.49 -5.35 -4.59
N ARG A 86 -8.74 -4.60 -5.41
CA ARG A 86 -7.96 -5.18 -6.53
C ARG A 86 -6.89 -6.14 -6.03
N MET A 87 -6.23 -5.82 -4.94
CA MET A 87 -5.18 -6.63 -4.34
C MET A 87 -5.72 -7.93 -3.72
N ILE A 88 -6.96 -7.93 -3.20
CA ILE A 88 -7.64 -9.17 -2.81
C ILE A 88 -7.87 -10.08 -4.03
N ARG A 89 -8.25 -9.53 -5.18
CA ARG A 89 -8.38 -10.30 -6.44
C ARG A 89 -7.02 -10.82 -6.93
N CYS A 90 -5.97 -10.03 -6.72
CA CYS A 90 -4.57 -10.38 -7.03
C CYS A 90 -4.12 -11.65 -6.28
N TRP A 91 -4.66 -11.94 -5.09
CA TRP A 91 -4.26 -13.08 -4.27
C TRP A 91 -4.29 -14.43 -4.99
N ASP A 92 -5.30 -14.65 -5.83
CA ASP A 92 -5.51 -15.89 -6.59
C ASP A 92 -5.14 -15.72 -8.09
N ASP A 93 -4.62 -14.57 -8.51
CA ASP A 93 -4.22 -14.32 -9.90
C ASP A 93 -2.73 -14.61 -10.12
N SER A 94 -2.41 -15.44 -11.12
CA SER A 94 -1.03 -15.78 -11.48
C SER A 94 -0.22 -14.59 -12.02
N ARG A 95 -0.89 -13.52 -12.48
CA ARG A 95 -0.25 -12.28 -12.95
C ARG A 95 0.07 -11.31 -11.81
N CYS A 96 -0.28 -11.64 -10.57
CA CYS A 96 -0.05 -10.77 -9.44
C CYS A 96 1.45 -10.51 -9.24
N PRO A 97 1.90 -9.23 -9.18
CA PRO A 97 3.32 -8.93 -9.00
C PRO A 97 3.82 -9.20 -7.56
N ALA A 98 2.92 -9.54 -6.63
CA ALA A 98 3.22 -9.85 -5.24
C ALA A 98 2.86 -11.30 -4.91
N SER A 99 3.67 -11.96 -4.07
CA SER A 99 3.32 -13.29 -3.55
C SER A 99 2.11 -13.22 -2.61
N GLN A 100 1.39 -14.34 -2.44
CA GLN A 100 0.29 -14.42 -1.47
C GLN A 100 0.72 -14.02 -0.05
N SER A 101 1.94 -14.39 0.37
CA SER A 101 2.50 -13.99 1.66
C SER A 101 2.72 -12.47 1.77
N ALA A 102 3.17 -11.83 0.69
CA ALA A 102 3.33 -10.38 0.64
C ALA A 102 1.98 -9.67 0.68
N VAL A 103 1.00 -10.12 -0.09
CA VAL A 103 -0.37 -9.58 -0.07
C VAL A 103 -0.98 -9.71 1.34
N ARG A 104 -0.79 -10.85 2.01
CA ARG A 104 -1.21 -11.04 3.41
C ARG A 104 -0.59 -10.02 4.35
N GLY A 105 0.71 -9.78 4.18
CA GLY A 105 1.46 -8.79 4.95
C GLY A 105 0.87 -7.39 4.75
N ILE A 106 0.62 -7.01 3.50
CA ILE A 106 0.04 -5.70 3.16
C ILE A 106 -1.35 -5.51 3.79
N ILE A 107 -2.20 -6.53 3.73
CA ILE A 107 -3.53 -6.48 4.35
C ILE A 107 -3.43 -6.38 5.88
N ARG A 108 -2.44 -7.02 6.51
CA ARG A 108 -2.20 -6.89 7.96
C ARG A 108 -1.69 -5.50 8.34
N ASP A 109 -0.84 -4.88 7.51
CA ASP A 109 -0.33 -3.53 7.75
C ASP A 109 -1.47 -2.50 7.80
N LEU A 110 -2.53 -2.68 7.01
CA LEU A 110 -3.74 -1.85 7.09
C LEU A 110 -4.33 -1.85 8.51
N ALA A 111 -4.42 -3.01 9.16
CA ALA A 111 -4.94 -3.10 10.53
C ALA A 111 -4.06 -2.33 11.52
N ALA A 112 -2.73 -2.42 11.37
CA ALA A 112 -1.80 -1.66 12.21
C ALA A 112 -1.96 -0.14 12.01
N ILE A 113 -2.17 0.30 10.78
CA ILE A 113 -2.27 1.74 10.47
C ILE A 113 -3.62 2.32 10.91
N LEU A 114 -4.70 1.53 10.85
CA LEU A 114 -6.00 1.94 11.39
C LEU A 114 -5.93 2.28 12.88
N LEU A 115 -5.04 1.64 13.64
CA LEU A 115 -4.81 1.93 15.06
C LEU A 115 -4.07 3.25 15.30
N THR A 116 -3.44 3.84 14.27
CA THR A 116 -2.66 5.08 14.41
C THR A 116 -3.52 6.35 14.37
N ASN A 117 -4.79 6.24 13.93
CA ASN A 117 -5.68 7.39 13.70
C ASN A 117 -5.08 8.49 12.79
N LYS A 118 -4.11 8.14 11.93
CA LYS A 118 -3.47 9.05 10.96
C LYS A 118 -4.16 9.03 9.59
N LEU A 119 -5.13 8.14 9.37
CA LEU A 119 -5.86 8.03 8.11
C LEU A 119 -7.08 8.96 8.09
N PRO A 120 -7.41 9.54 6.93
CA PRO A 120 -8.65 10.28 6.78
C PRO A 120 -9.86 9.36 7.00
N ALA A 121 -10.95 9.95 7.49
CA ALA A 121 -12.21 9.23 7.60
C ALA A 121 -12.66 8.73 6.21
N PRO A 122 -13.18 7.50 6.11
CA PRO A 122 -13.65 6.96 4.83
C PRO A 122 -14.88 7.74 4.34
N GLN A 123 -14.99 7.87 3.02
CA GLN A 123 -16.21 8.42 2.40
C GLN A 123 -17.35 7.41 2.55
N ILE A 124 -18.59 7.91 2.73
CA ILE A 124 -19.78 7.07 2.94
C ILE A 124 -19.95 6.04 1.82
N GLN A 125 -19.68 6.43 0.57
CA GLN A 125 -19.76 5.57 -0.61
C GLN A 125 -18.76 4.40 -0.62
N ASP A 126 -17.67 4.51 0.14
CA ASP A 126 -16.63 3.48 0.22
C ASP A 126 -16.85 2.51 1.38
N VAL A 127 -17.79 2.79 2.30
CA VAL A 127 -18.10 1.92 3.45
C VAL A 127 -18.39 0.48 3.04
N PRO A 128 -19.18 0.18 1.98
CA PRO A 128 -19.40 -1.20 1.54
C PRO A 128 -18.11 -1.89 1.07
N LYS A 129 -17.23 -1.16 0.39
CA LYS A 129 -15.94 -1.69 -0.10
C LYS A 129 -15.02 -2.02 1.08
N TRP A 130 -14.93 -1.13 2.07
CA TRP A 130 -14.18 -1.37 3.31
C TRP A 130 -14.69 -2.58 4.07
N LYS A 131 -16.02 -2.75 4.19
CA LYS A 131 -16.62 -3.96 4.79
C LYS A 131 -16.15 -5.24 4.10
N ALA A 132 -16.07 -5.24 2.77
CA ALA A 132 -15.57 -6.40 2.01
C ALA A 132 -14.08 -6.67 2.31
N VAL A 133 -13.24 -5.62 2.34
CA VAL A 133 -11.81 -5.74 2.70
C VAL A 133 -11.64 -6.34 4.09
N PHE A 134 -12.38 -5.86 5.09
CA PHE A 134 -12.32 -6.38 6.45
C PHE A 134 -12.84 -7.81 6.57
N LYS A 135 -13.92 -8.17 5.86
CA LYS A 135 -14.45 -9.53 5.87
C LYS A 135 -13.41 -10.54 5.36
N VAL A 136 -12.65 -10.20 4.32
CA VAL A 136 -11.55 -11.05 3.82
C VAL A 136 -10.40 -11.08 4.83
N SER A 137 -10.04 -9.93 5.40
CA SER A 137 -8.95 -9.82 6.38
C SER A 137 -9.18 -10.65 7.65
N ILE A 138 -10.44 -10.72 8.12
CA ILE A 138 -10.85 -11.45 9.32
C ILE A 138 -11.20 -12.92 8.99
N GLY A 139 -11.91 -13.16 7.88
CA GLY A 139 -12.38 -14.48 7.45
C GLY A 139 -11.30 -15.38 6.82
N ALA A 140 -10.17 -14.84 6.36
CA ALA A 140 -9.04 -15.64 5.88
C ALA A 140 -8.33 -16.44 7.00
N SER A 141 -8.75 -16.28 8.26
CA SER A 141 -8.27 -17.11 9.38
C SER A 141 -9.04 -18.44 9.54
N SER A 142 -10.13 -18.67 8.79
CA SER A 142 -10.97 -19.87 8.95
C SER A 142 -10.90 -20.87 7.79
N ARG A 143 -9.95 -20.71 6.85
CA ARG A 143 -9.63 -21.74 5.83
C ARG A 143 -8.19 -22.21 5.99
N THR A 144 -7.96 -22.95 7.06
CA THR A 144 -6.88 -23.94 7.17
C THR A 144 -7.55 -25.28 7.38
N PHE A 145 -7.75 -26.01 6.29
CA PHE A 145 -7.74 -27.47 6.18
C PHE A 145 -7.47 -27.81 4.72
#